data_AF-A0A955UEA2-F1
#
_entry.id   AF-A0A955UEA2-F1
#
_cell.length_a   1.000
_cell.length_b   1.000
_cell.length_c   1.000
_cell.angle_alpha   90.00
_cell.angle_beta   90.00
_cell.angle_gamma   90.00
#
_symmetry.space_group_name_H-M   'P 1'
#
loop_
_entity.id
_entity.type
_entity.pdbx_description
1 polymer ?
#
loop_
_entity_poly.entity_id
_entity_poly.type
_entity_poly.pdbx_seq_one_letter_code
_entity_poly.pdbx_strand_id
1 'polypeptide(L)'
;MMQCHVALSQEAHPEIAAHAVAASVHEALGQAECHLAFVFFSPHFSSDIQHMVEIIHENLRPQTLVGCMGQGIIGEDQEIEEHPGLVLWGLRNTDMRVVPFMLTPKSEGEVASLKGWPMALEATNHPCTFFLFADPFSTPIDELLALLEEHAPGSSAIGGIASGGMDVGESRLVFNRDIIGSGVVGVAVQGGVEIRTVVSQGCQAIGERYVVTKVDRNVIQELGGIPPLERLETTLKALDEHAQQQAAHGLQVGIAIDEHRPEFGQGDFLIRGLLGADRQSGSLAIADFVQEGQTIQFHVRDAHAASEDFHLLLSKERVTHPDSLPKGALLFSCNGRGRRFFETPHHDVSTLQQQMGTMPIAGFFAGGEIGPVSGKNFLHGYTASMALFYEEVPRPSKMGMASDTFHTSKERGS
;
A
#
# COMPACT_ATOMS: atom_id res chain seq x y z
N MET A 1 -7.91 -24.60 4.49
CA MET A 1 -7.23 -24.13 3.26
C MET A 1 -7.87 -22.84 2.81
N MET A 2 -7.02 -21.87 2.48
CA MET A 2 -7.42 -20.55 2.03
C MET A 2 -8.13 -20.64 0.67
N GLN A 3 -9.27 -19.97 0.52
CA GLN A 3 -9.94 -19.78 -0.77
C GLN A 3 -10.15 -18.30 -1.02
N CYS A 4 -9.85 -17.86 -2.22
CA CYS A 4 -9.92 -16.48 -2.64
C CYS A 4 -10.59 -16.41 -4.02
N HIS A 5 -11.44 -15.41 -4.23
CA HIS A 5 -12.06 -15.14 -5.53
C HIS A 5 -12.27 -13.65 -5.73
N VAL A 6 -12.35 -13.22 -6.98
CA VAL A 6 -12.67 -11.84 -7.36
C VAL A 6 -13.73 -11.86 -8.46
N ALA A 7 -14.59 -10.87 -8.45
CA ALA A 7 -15.51 -10.60 -9.55
C ALA A 7 -15.49 -9.12 -9.89
N LEU A 8 -15.38 -8.83 -11.19
CA LEU A 8 -15.49 -7.49 -11.76
C LEU A 8 -16.82 -7.34 -12.51
N SER A 9 -17.49 -6.19 -12.34
CA SER A 9 -18.61 -5.76 -13.18
C SER A 9 -18.36 -4.36 -13.74
N GLN A 10 -18.61 -4.19 -15.04
CA GLN A 10 -18.66 -2.89 -15.73
C GLN A 10 -20.10 -2.46 -16.06
N GLU A 11 -21.10 -3.18 -15.52
CA GLU A 11 -22.51 -2.82 -15.71
C GLU A 11 -22.81 -1.47 -15.07
N ALA A 12 -23.42 -0.56 -15.83
CA ALA A 12 -23.75 0.77 -15.30
C ALA A 12 -24.91 0.76 -14.30
N HIS A 13 -25.75 -0.29 -14.30
CA HIS A 13 -26.88 -0.39 -13.37
C HIS A 13 -26.42 -0.93 -12.01
N PRO A 14 -26.57 -0.16 -10.91
CA PRO A 14 -26.03 -0.51 -9.59
C PRO A 14 -26.44 -1.89 -9.08
N GLU A 15 -27.74 -2.21 -9.14
CA GLU A 15 -28.26 -3.50 -8.67
C GLU A 15 -27.73 -4.69 -9.47
N ILE A 16 -27.65 -4.57 -10.81
CA ILE A 16 -27.15 -5.63 -11.68
C ILE A 16 -25.68 -5.88 -11.38
N ALA A 17 -24.88 -4.81 -11.25
CA ALA A 17 -23.48 -4.92 -10.90
C ALA A 17 -23.28 -5.60 -9.54
N ALA A 18 -24.00 -5.17 -8.50
CA ALA A 18 -23.90 -5.72 -7.15
C ALA A 18 -24.31 -7.20 -7.08
N HIS A 19 -25.42 -7.58 -7.74
CA HIS A 19 -25.83 -8.98 -7.82
C HIS A 19 -24.82 -9.84 -8.57
N ALA A 20 -24.29 -9.36 -9.70
CA ALA A 20 -23.32 -10.11 -10.51
C ALA A 20 -22.05 -10.43 -9.73
N VAL A 21 -21.44 -9.42 -9.08
CA VAL A 21 -20.20 -9.64 -8.33
C VAL A 21 -20.42 -10.49 -7.08
N ALA A 22 -21.53 -10.28 -6.36
CA ALA A 22 -21.85 -11.05 -5.16
C ALA A 22 -22.15 -12.52 -5.47
N ALA A 23 -22.91 -12.78 -6.53
CA ALA A 23 -23.22 -14.14 -6.99
C ALA A 23 -21.95 -14.89 -7.41
N SER A 24 -21.07 -14.25 -8.20
CA SER A 24 -19.81 -14.85 -8.65
C SER A 24 -18.89 -15.23 -7.48
N VAL A 25 -18.69 -14.31 -6.52
CA VAL A 25 -17.88 -14.60 -5.32
C VAL A 25 -18.54 -15.67 -4.44
N HIS A 26 -19.86 -15.64 -4.28
CA HIS A 26 -20.58 -16.66 -3.51
C HIS A 26 -20.46 -18.06 -4.15
N GLU A 27 -20.62 -18.16 -5.47
CA GLU A 27 -20.49 -19.44 -6.20
C GLU A 27 -19.07 -20.01 -6.05
N ALA A 28 -18.05 -19.17 -6.17
CA ALA A 28 -16.65 -19.58 -6.06
C ALA A 28 -16.25 -20.01 -4.63
N LEU A 29 -16.72 -19.30 -3.60
CA LEU A 29 -16.45 -19.64 -2.19
C LEU A 29 -17.39 -20.74 -1.65
N GLY A 30 -18.48 -21.04 -2.34
CA GLY A 30 -19.48 -22.04 -1.96
C GLY A 30 -20.37 -21.60 -0.79
N GLN A 31 -21.05 -22.58 -0.16
CA GLN A 31 -22.03 -22.32 0.91
C GLN A 31 -21.45 -21.87 2.26
N ALA A 32 -20.13 -21.79 2.39
CA ALA A 32 -19.47 -21.38 3.62
C ALA A 32 -19.29 -19.86 3.68
N GLU A 33 -19.20 -19.31 4.90
CA GLU A 33 -19.13 -17.87 5.12
C GLU A 33 -17.84 -17.26 4.54
N CYS A 34 -18.00 -16.11 3.86
CA CYS A 34 -16.90 -15.25 3.46
C CYS A 34 -16.39 -14.49 4.70
N HIS A 35 -15.13 -14.69 5.09
CA HIS A 35 -14.60 -14.12 6.34
C HIS A 35 -14.17 -12.66 6.15
N LEU A 36 -13.62 -12.34 4.98
CA LEU A 36 -13.17 -11.00 4.64
C LEU A 36 -13.46 -10.73 3.16
N ALA A 37 -14.09 -9.59 2.89
CA ALA A 37 -14.30 -9.09 1.54
C ALA A 37 -13.83 -7.64 1.40
N PHE A 38 -13.29 -7.32 0.24
CA PHE A 38 -12.96 -5.97 -0.19
C PHE A 38 -13.84 -5.55 -1.36
N VAL A 39 -14.38 -4.34 -1.30
CA VAL A 39 -15.17 -3.77 -2.39
C VAL A 39 -14.58 -2.44 -2.85
N PHE A 40 -14.31 -2.31 -4.15
CA PHE A 40 -13.91 -1.05 -4.74
C PHE A 40 -14.84 -0.69 -5.88
N PHE A 41 -15.18 0.58 -5.99
CA PHE A 41 -16.17 1.06 -6.95
C PHE A 41 -15.78 2.42 -7.51
N SER A 42 -16.16 2.67 -8.76
CA SER A 42 -15.93 3.96 -9.39
C SER A 42 -16.98 5.00 -8.97
N PRO A 43 -16.73 6.31 -9.20
CA PRO A 43 -17.60 7.38 -8.71
C PRO A 43 -19.04 7.33 -9.23
N HIS A 44 -19.24 6.62 -10.34
CA HIS A 44 -20.54 6.34 -10.95
C HIS A 44 -21.55 5.72 -9.98
N PHE A 45 -21.08 5.02 -8.94
CA PHE A 45 -21.92 4.34 -7.95
C PHE A 45 -22.06 5.10 -6.61
N SER A 46 -21.51 6.31 -6.50
CA SER A 46 -21.44 7.08 -5.25
C SER A 46 -22.80 7.33 -4.57
N SER A 47 -23.87 7.48 -5.36
CA SER A 47 -25.24 7.71 -4.86
C SER A 47 -25.94 6.41 -4.44
N ASP A 48 -25.58 5.28 -5.06
CA ASP A 48 -26.29 4.00 -4.91
C ASP A 48 -25.52 2.98 -4.04
N ILE A 49 -24.30 3.31 -3.62
CA ILE A 49 -23.41 2.38 -2.92
C ILE A 49 -24.01 1.79 -1.65
N GLN A 50 -24.85 2.54 -0.91
CA GLN A 50 -25.55 2.01 0.27
C GLN A 50 -26.40 0.80 -0.10
N HIS A 51 -27.19 0.92 -1.18
CA HIS A 51 -28.05 -0.15 -1.64
C HIS A 51 -27.24 -1.33 -2.22
N MET A 52 -26.18 -1.03 -2.97
CA MET A 52 -25.28 -2.08 -3.50
C MET A 52 -24.62 -2.89 -2.38
N VAL A 53 -24.20 -2.24 -1.30
CA VAL A 53 -23.65 -2.91 -0.11
C VAL A 53 -24.69 -3.80 0.55
N GLU A 54 -25.95 -3.37 0.64
CA GLU A 54 -27.05 -4.23 1.15
C GLU A 54 -27.19 -5.51 0.30
N ILE A 55 -27.20 -5.38 -1.02
CA ILE A 55 -27.27 -6.52 -1.96
C ILE A 55 -26.08 -7.47 -1.74
N ILE A 56 -24.85 -6.94 -1.61
CA ILE A 56 -23.66 -7.76 -1.33
C ILE A 56 -23.83 -8.53 -0.01
N HIS A 57 -24.34 -7.87 1.04
CA HIS A 57 -24.59 -8.53 2.32
C HIS A 57 -25.66 -9.61 2.26
N GLU A 58 -26.72 -9.42 1.47
CA GLU A 58 -27.79 -10.41 1.33
C GLU A 58 -27.33 -11.66 0.58
N ASN A 59 -26.52 -11.48 -0.47
CA ASN A 59 -26.11 -12.54 -1.38
C ASN A 59 -24.81 -13.24 -0.96
N LEU A 60 -23.79 -12.51 -0.51
CA LEU A 60 -22.49 -13.07 -0.12
C LEU A 60 -22.39 -13.32 1.40
N ARG A 61 -23.09 -12.54 2.23
CA ARG A 61 -23.02 -12.59 3.70
C ARG A 61 -21.58 -12.55 4.25
N PRO A 62 -20.76 -11.54 3.88
CA PRO A 62 -19.41 -11.43 4.41
C PRO A 62 -19.44 -11.08 5.91
N GLN A 63 -18.57 -11.70 6.70
CA GLN A 63 -18.39 -11.34 8.12
C GLN A 63 -17.77 -9.94 8.27
N THR A 64 -16.83 -9.59 7.39
CA THR A 64 -16.23 -8.26 7.28
C THR A 64 -16.23 -7.83 5.83
N LEU A 65 -16.78 -6.65 5.55
CA LEU A 65 -16.70 -5.99 4.24
C LEU A 65 -16.07 -4.61 4.44
N VAL A 66 -14.96 -4.34 3.77
CA VAL A 66 -14.32 -3.01 3.80
C VAL A 66 -13.97 -2.56 2.39
N GLY A 67 -13.77 -1.27 2.18
CA GLY A 67 -13.34 -0.78 0.88
C GLY A 67 -13.59 0.70 0.68
N CYS A 68 -13.42 1.16 -0.55
CA CYS A 68 -13.59 2.59 -0.86
C CYS A 68 -13.86 2.85 -2.33
N MET A 69 -14.29 4.08 -2.58
CA MET A 69 -14.40 4.64 -3.91
C MET A 69 -13.02 5.02 -4.47
N GLY A 70 -12.74 4.59 -5.69
CA GLY A 70 -11.55 4.98 -6.45
C GLY A 70 -11.92 5.65 -7.76
N GLN A 71 -11.11 6.59 -8.25
CA GLN A 71 -11.27 7.22 -9.56
C GLN A 71 -11.30 6.18 -10.70
N GLY A 72 -10.53 5.10 -10.53
CA GLY A 72 -10.62 3.88 -11.30
C GLY A 72 -10.53 2.66 -10.37
N ILE A 73 -10.93 1.50 -10.86
CA ILE A 73 -10.85 0.24 -10.12
C ILE A 73 -9.98 -0.78 -10.85
N ILE A 74 -9.45 -1.74 -10.09
CA ILE A 74 -8.64 -2.83 -10.60
C ILE A 74 -9.34 -4.13 -10.24
N GLY A 75 -9.56 -5.01 -11.21
CA GLY A 75 -10.24 -6.27 -11.01
C GLY A 75 -9.85 -7.30 -12.06
N GLU A 76 -9.60 -8.53 -11.63
CA GLU A 76 -9.19 -9.63 -12.51
C GLU A 76 -7.90 -9.30 -13.27
N ASP A 77 -7.98 -9.09 -14.58
CA ASP A 77 -6.90 -8.72 -15.49
C ASP A 77 -7.06 -7.29 -16.05
N GLN A 78 -7.95 -6.49 -15.46
CA GLN A 78 -8.36 -5.19 -15.98
C GLN A 78 -8.20 -4.05 -14.97
N GLU A 79 -7.79 -2.91 -15.51
CA GLU A 79 -7.78 -1.58 -14.89
C GLU A 79 -8.87 -0.75 -15.57
N ILE A 80 -9.95 -0.46 -14.85
CA ILE A 80 -11.11 0.28 -15.36
C ILE A 80 -10.96 1.75 -14.97
N GLU A 81 -10.57 2.56 -15.93
CA GLU A 81 -10.44 4.01 -15.84
C GLU A 81 -11.65 4.69 -16.53
N GLU A 82 -12.15 5.79 -15.97
CA GLU A 82 -13.20 6.66 -16.56
C GLU A 82 -14.57 6.00 -16.85
N HIS A 83 -14.78 4.74 -16.43
CA HIS A 83 -16.02 3.99 -16.69
C HIS A 83 -16.65 3.44 -15.39
N PRO A 84 -17.95 3.08 -15.39
CA PRO A 84 -18.57 2.32 -14.30
C PRO A 84 -17.78 1.03 -14.02
N GLY A 85 -17.48 0.80 -12.76
CA GLY A 85 -16.74 -0.37 -12.34
C GLY A 85 -17.02 -0.70 -10.89
N LEU A 86 -17.33 -1.97 -10.61
CA LEU A 86 -17.46 -2.54 -9.27
C LEU A 86 -16.62 -3.82 -9.22
N VAL A 87 -15.70 -3.90 -8.27
CA VAL A 87 -14.95 -5.12 -7.98
C VAL A 87 -15.22 -5.59 -6.56
N LEU A 88 -15.50 -6.88 -6.42
CA LEU A 88 -15.65 -7.56 -5.13
C LEU A 88 -14.64 -8.69 -5.03
N TRP A 89 -13.81 -8.64 -4.00
CA TRP A 89 -12.80 -9.65 -3.70
C TRP A 89 -13.16 -10.31 -2.37
N GLY A 90 -13.21 -11.64 -2.33
CA GLY A 90 -13.63 -12.40 -1.17
C GLY A 90 -12.61 -13.45 -0.76
N LEU A 91 -12.40 -13.58 0.55
CA LEU A 91 -11.46 -14.50 1.17
C LEU A 91 -12.13 -15.33 2.25
N ARG A 92 -11.86 -16.64 2.21
CA ARG A 92 -12.30 -17.60 3.22
C ARG A 92 -11.10 -18.31 3.83
N ASN A 93 -10.91 -18.13 5.13
CA ASN A 93 -10.02 -18.94 5.95
C ASN A 93 -10.43 -18.85 7.42
N THR A 94 -10.76 -19.98 8.04
CA THR A 94 -11.22 -20.04 9.44
C THR A 94 -10.12 -19.78 10.45
N ASP A 95 -8.86 -19.94 10.06
CA ASP A 95 -7.70 -19.72 10.94
C ASP A 95 -7.30 -18.24 10.97
N MET A 96 -7.96 -17.40 10.18
CA MET A 96 -7.72 -15.97 10.10
C MET A 96 -8.50 -15.21 11.15
N ARG A 97 -7.78 -14.40 11.91
CA ARG A 97 -8.36 -13.37 12.76
C ARG A 97 -8.46 -12.07 11.98
N VAL A 98 -9.69 -11.56 11.87
CA VAL A 98 -10.02 -10.32 11.16
C VAL A 98 -10.60 -9.34 12.18
N VAL A 99 -9.99 -8.16 12.32
CA VAL A 99 -10.46 -7.11 13.23
C VAL A 99 -10.74 -5.85 12.41
N PRO A 100 -11.99 -5.62 12.00
CA PRO A 100 -12.38 -4.38 11.33
C PRO A 100 -12.43 -3.22 12.31
N PHE A 101 -12.05 -2.03 11.86
CA PHE A 101 -12.10 -0.82 12.67
C PHE A 101 -12.34 0.42 11.81
N MET A 102 -12.73 1.50 12.49
CA MET A 102 -12.92 2.81 11.88
C MET A 102 -12.25 3.85 12.77
N LEU A 103 -11.46 4.72 12.13
CA LEU A 103 -10.86 5.87 12.80
C LEU A 103 -11.56 7.13 12.33
N THR A 104 -12.02 7.93 13.29
CA THR A 104 -12.68 9.20 12.98
C THR A 104 -11.81 10.36 13.43
N PRO A 105 -11.74 11.46 12.64
CA PRO A 105 -11.00 12.65 13.03
C PRO A 105 -11.65 13.28 14.26
N LYS A 106 -10.82 13.76 15.19
CA LYS A 106 -11.28 14.60 16.30
C LYS A 106 -11.31 16.06 15.87
N SER A 107 -12.42 16.72 16.16
CA SER A 107 -12.62 18.16 15.90
C SER A 107 -12.28 19.04 17.10
N GLU A 108 -11.85 18.46 18.22
CA GLU A 108 -11.60 19.16 19.49
C GLU A 108 -10.09 19.28 19.77
N GLY A 109 -9.56 20.51 19.71
CA GLY A 109 -8.15 20.83 19.99
C GLY A 109 -7.43 21.48 18.79
N GLU A 110 -6.19 21.93 19.02
CA GLU A 110 -5.33 22.51 17.96
C GLU A 110 -4.61 21.44 17.11
N VAL A 111 -4.56 20.18 17.58
CA VAL A 111 -3.81 19.09 16.94
C VAL A 111 -4.78 18.07 16.32
N ALA A 112 -4.63 17.81 15.03
CA ALA A 112 -5.38 16.78 14.33
C ALA A 112 -5.07 15.41 14.93
N SER A 113 -6.09 14.67 15.36
CA SER A 113 -5.93 13.33 15.94
C SER A 113 -7.07 12.41 15.53
N LEU A 114 -6.85 11.10 15.70
CA LEU A 114 -7.84 10.07 15.38
C LEU A 114 -8.39 9.40 16.67
N LYS A 115 -9.63 8.92 16.60
CA LYS A 115 -10.26 8.07 17.65
C LYS A 115 -10.84 6.80 17.03
N GLY A 116 -10.97 5.75 17.83
CA GLY A 116 -11.55 4.47 17.40
C GLY A 116 -10.53 3.36 17.19
N TRP A 117 -9.32 3.51 17.74
CA TRP A 117 -8.30 2.47 17.67
C TRP A 117 -8.82 1.14 18.24
N PRO A 118 -8.66 0.01 17.52
CA PRO A 118 -9.20 -1.26 17.96
C PRO A 118 -8.37 -1.84 19.12
N MET A 119 -8.79 -1.59 20.36
CA MET A 119 -8.16 -2.13 21.57
C MET A 119 -8.04 -3.67 21.57
N ALA A 120 -8.88 -4.37 20.81
CA ALA A 120 -8.79 -5.82 20.64
C ALA A 120 -7.43 -6.28 20.06
N LEU A 121 -6.72 -5.41 19.33
CA LEU A 121 -5.39 -5.71 18.77
C LEU A 121 -4.27 -5.65 19.82
N GLU A 122 -4.42 -4.88 20.89
CA GLU A 122 -3.39 -4.74 21.93
C GLU A 122 -3.14 -6.06 22.68
N ALA A 123 -4.08 -7.00 22.61
CA ALA A 123 -4.00 -8.29 23.29
C ALA A 123 -3.13 -9.35 22.55
N THR A 124 -2.67 -9.11 21.32
CA THR A 124 -2.06 -10.18 20.51
C THR A 124 -0.54 -10.24 20.50
N ASN A 125 0.20 -9.19 20.88
CA ASN A 125 1.68 -9.12 20.84
C ASN A 125 2.34 -9.61 19.52
N HIS A 126 1.57 -9.83 18.47
CA HIS A 126 1.99 -10.43 17.21
C HIS A 126 1.71 -9.43 16.10
N PRO A 127 2.65 -9.22 15.16
CA PRO A 127 2.44 -8.34 14.02
C PRO A 127 1.19 -8.71 13.23
N CYS A 128 0.49 -7.70 12.74
CA CYS A 128 -0.66 -7.83 11.85
C CYS A 128 -0.33 -7.23 10.47
N THR A 129 -1.17 -7.51 9.49
CA THR A 129 -1.25 -6.68 8.28
C THR A 129 -2.53 -5.85 8.32
N PHE A 130 -2.37 -4.53 8.28
CA PHE A 130 -3.45 -3.57 8.26
C PHE A 130 -3.77 -3.21 6.81
N PHE A 131 -5.03 -3.37 6.40
CA PHE A 131 -5.54 -2.76 5.18
C PHE A 131 -6.25 -1.45 5.52
N LEU A 132 -5.84 -0.35 4.91
CA LEU A 132 -6.29 1.00 5.25
C LEU A 132 -6.84 1.74 4.04
N PHE A 133 -8.04 2.29 4.19
CA PHE A 133 -8.68 3.16 3.20
C PHE A 133 -9.04 4.48 3.87
N ALA A 134 -8.37 5.55 3.46
CA ALA A 134 -8.48 6.85 4.10
C ALA A 134 -9.18 7.86 3.19
N ASP A 135 -10.02 8.71 3.79
CA ASP A 135 -10.54 9.90 3.13
C ASP A 135 -9.44 10.97 3.01
N PRO A 136 -9.17 11.52 1.80
CA PRO A 136 -8.13 12.51 1.56
C PRO A 136 -8.33 13.84 2.31
N PHE A 137 -9.56 14.20 2.67
CA PHE A 137 -9.87 15.54 3.16
C PHE A 137 -9.88 15.66 4.68
N SER A 138 -10.13 14.57 5.39
CA SER A 138 -10.33 14.56 6.83
C SER A 138 -9.33 13.69 7.60
N THR A 139 -8.48 12.94 6.90
CA THR A 139 -7.51 12.04 7.55
C THR A 139 -6.14 12.70 7.73
N PRO A 140 -5.66 12.91 8.98
CA PRO A 140 -4.26 13.23 9.22
C PRO A 140 -3.40 11.97 9.04
N ILE A 141 -2.81 11.78 7.84
CA ILE A 141 -2.09 10.55 7.51
C ILE A 141 -0.83 10.35 8.36
N ASP A 142 -0.07 11.41 8.65
CA ASP A 142 1.11 11.29 9.49
C ASP A 142 0.76 10.79 10.91
N GLU A 143 -0.35 11.27 11.47
CA GLU A 143 -0.89 10.80 12.75
C GLU A 143 -1.35 9.34 12.67
N LEU A 144 -2.00 8.93 11.57
CA LEU A 144 -2.40 7.55 11.34
C LEU A 144 -1.19 6.60 11.36
N LEU A 145 -0.12 6.97 10.68
CA LEU A 145 1.11 6.19 10.63
C LEU A 145 1.83 6.18 11.98
N ALA A 146 1.83 7.30 12.71
CA ALA A 146 2.36 7.36 14.07
C ALA A 146 1.60 6.45 15.05
N LEU A 147 0.27 6.43 14.98
CA LEU A 147 -0.58 5.55 15.80
C LEU A 147 -0.31 4.06 15.53
N LEU A 148 -0.09 3.69 14.27
CA LEU A 148 0.30 2.32 13.90
C LEU A 148 1.64 1.92 14.53
N GLU A 149 2.63 2.79 14.45
CA GLU A 149 3.97 2.54 15.01
C GLU A 149 3.92 2.42 16.54
N GLU A 150 3.10 3.26 17.20
CA GLU A 150 2.93 3.25 18.65
C GLU A 150 2.21 1.98 19.14
N HIS A 151 1.07 1.65 18.54
CA HIS A 151 0.18 0.60 19.07
C HIS A 151 0.38 -0.78 18.43
N ALA A 152 1.02 -0.86 17.27
CA ALA A 152 1.22 -2.12 16.54
C ALA A 152 2.63 -2.20 15.89
N PRO A 153 3.72 -2.00 16.65
CA PRO A 153 5.07 -1.95 16.13
C PRO A 153 5.44 -3.23 15.36
N GLY A 154 6.11 -3.06 14.22
CA GLY A 154 6.51 -4.16 13.34
C GLY A 154 5.37 -4.73 12.47
N SER A 155 4.16 -4.16 12.55
CA SER A 155 3.06 -4.49 11.64
C SER A 155 3.16 -3.72 10.33
N SER A 156 2.75 -4.36 9.24
CA SER A 156 2.67 -3.71 7.93
C SER A 156 1.30 -3.06 7.73
N ALA A 157 1.28 -1.87 7.15
CA ALA A 157 0.07 -1.20 6.69
C ALA A 157 0.09 -1.07 5.18
N ILE A 158 -1.02 -1.39 4.53
CA ILE A 158 -1.15 -1.35 3.08
C ILE A 158 -2.54 -0.86 2.67
N GLY A 159 -2.65 -0.18 1.54
CA GLY A 159 -3.91 0.37 1.07
C GLY A 159 -3.69 1.69 0.37
N GLY A 160 -4.60 2.63 0.57
CA GLY A 160 -4.45 3.93 -0.05
C GLY A 160 -5.50 4.96 0.33
N ILE A 161 -5.27 6.16 -0.17
CA ILE A 161 -6.17 7.29 -0.07
C ILE A 161 -7.25 7.14 -1.15
N ALA A 162 -8.52 7.19 -0.75
CA ALA A 162 -9.64 7.20 -1.68
C ALA A 162 -9.53 8.40 -2.65
N SER A 163 -9.90 8.19 -3.92
CA SER A 163 -9.60 9.16 -4.99
C SER A 163 -10.81 9.54 -5.85
N GLY A 164 -11.98 8.98 -5.56
CA GLY A 164 -13.18 9.23 -6.36
C GLY A 164 -13.98 10.48 -5.98
N GLY A 165 -13.68 11.11 -4.84
CA GLY A 165 -14.34 12.33 -4.36
C GLY A 165 -13.48 13.55 -4.65
N MET A 166 -14.11 14.67 -5.03
CA MET A 166 -13.42 15.92 -5.38
C MET A 166 -13.46 16.95 -4.25
N ASP A 167 -14.39 16.81 -3.31
CA ASP A 167 -14.56 17.71 -2.17
C ASP A 167 -14.85 16.95 -0.86
N VAL A 168 -14.81 17.69 0.26
CA VAL A 168 -15.08 17.19 1.62
C VAL A 168 -16.42 16.46 1.67
N GLY A 169 -16.40 15.20 2.14
CA GLY A 169 -17.60 14.39 2.29
C GLY A 169 -18.11 13.73 1.00
N GLU A 170 -17.43 13.92 -0.13
CA GLU A 170 -17.74 13.21 -1.38
C GLU A 170 -17.12 11.81 -1.43
N SER A 171 -16.04 11.58 -0.67
CA SER A 171 -15.48 10.25 -0.47
C SER A 171 -16.51 9.27 0.08
N ARG A 172 -16.39 8.00 -0.29
CA ARG A 172 -17.25 6.91 0.18
C ARG A 172 -16.33 5.75 0.59
N LEU A 173 -16.26 5.48 1.89
CA LEU A 173 -15.57 4.34 2.48
C LEU A 173 -16.64 3.35 2.95
N VAL A 174 -16.45 2.07 2.67
CA VAL A 174 -17.40 1.01 3.06
C VAL A 174 -16.89 0.37 4.35
N PHE A 175 -17.71 0.36 5.39
CA PHE A 175 -17.46 -0.36 6.64
C PHE A 175 -18.65 -1.24 6.98
N ASN A 176 -18.54 -2.52 6.63
CA ASN A 176 -19.63 -3.49 6.70
C ASN A 176 -20.87 -3.00 5.95
N ARG A 177 -21.89 -2.54 6.67
CA ARG A 177 -23.15 -2.01 6.10
C ARG A 177 -23.21 -0.48 6.08
N ASP A 178 -22.22 0.17 6.69
CA ASP A 178 -22.16 1.62 6.81
C ASP A 178 -21.30 2.21 5.69
N ILE A 179 -21.71 3.38 5.22
CA ILE A 179 -20.97 4.20 4.26
C ILE A 179 -20.47 5.45 4.97
N ILE A 180 -19.15 5.59 5.00
CA ILE A 180 -18.44 6.61 5.78
C ILE A 180 -17.79 7.62 4.83
N GLY A 181 -18.01 8.91 5.07
CA GLY A 181 -17.47 10.00 4.24
C GLY A 181 -16.25 10.72 4.82
N SER A 182 -15.71 10.24 5.95
CA SER A 182 -14.60 10.91 6.65
C SER A 182 -13.77 9.92 7.50
N GLY A 183 -12.49 10.21 7.68
CA GLY A 183 -11.57 9.39 8.45
C GLY A 183 -11.06 8.16 7.70
N VAL A 184 -10.87 7.07 8.42
CA VAL A 184 -10.26 5.83 7.91
C VAL A 184 -11.16 4.65 8.20
N VAL A 185 -11.33 3.80 7.20
CA VAL A 185 -11.82 2.43 7.39
C VAL A 185 -10.63 1.49 7.23
N GLY A 186 -10.51 0.53 8.15
CA GLY A 186 -9.45 -0.46 8.06
C GLY A 186 -9.83 -1.82 8.60
N VAL A 187 -8.96 -2.78 8.32
CA VAL A 187 -9.04 -4.13 8.87
C VAL A 187 -7.65 -4.63 9.18
N ALA A 188 -7.46 -5.16 10.38
CA ALA A 188 -6.25 -5.85 10.77
C ALA A 188 -6.44 -7.36 10.58
N VAL A 189 -5.51 -7.99 9.87
CA VAL A 189 -5.52 -9.40 9.54
C VAL A 189 -4.32 -10.09 10.19
N GLN A 190 -4.57 -11.24 10.81
CA GLN A 190 -3.56 -12.05 11.48
C GLN A 190 -3.91 -13.55 11.45
N GLY A 191 -2.90 -14.40 11.24
CA GLY A 191 -3.05 -15.86 11.26
C GLY A 191 -3.85 -16.40 10.08
N GLY A 192 -3.67 -17.69 9.79
CA GLY A 192 -4.31 -18.42 8.70
C GLY A 192 -3.79 -18.05 7.31
N VAL A 193 -3.25 -16.84 7.13
CA VAL A 193 -2.78 -16.30 5.86
C VAL A 193 -1.46 -15.60 6.04
N GLU A 194 -0.53 -15.85 5.12
CA GLU A 194 0.71 -15.12 5.03
C GLU A 194 0.54 -13.98 4.02
N ILE A 195 0.60 -12.74 4.49
CA ILE A 195 0.44 -11.55 3.63
C ILE A 195 1.80 -10.91 3.46
N ARG A 196 2.21 -10.76 2.20
CA ARG A 196 3.47 -10.12 1.81
C ARG A 196 3.18 -8.86 1.04
N THR A 197 3.93 -7.81 1.33
CA THR A 197 3.72 -6.50 0.73
C THR A 197 4.84 -6.16 -0.23
N VAL A 198 4.49 -5.64 -1.40
CA VAL A 198 5.45 -5.11 -2.38
C VAL A 198 5.08 -3.66 -2.69
N VAL A 199 6.06 -2.77 -2.69
CA VAL A 199 5.89 -1.33 -2.95
C VAL A 199 6.86 -0.90 -4.04
N SER A 200 6.32 -0.60 -5.23
CA SER A 200 7.05 -0.12 -6.39
C SER A 200 6.95 1.40 -6.50
N GLN A 201 8.02 2.09 -6.12
CA GLN A 201 8.11 3.55 -6.14
C GLN A 201 8.41 4.11 -7.54
N GLY A 202 8.76 3.24 -8.49
CA GLY A 202 8.77 3.51 -9.93
C GLY A 202 9.68 4.64 -10.38
N CYS A 203 10.87 4.73 -9.78
CA CYS A 203 11.85 5.77 -10.07
C CYS A 203 13.24 5.19 -10.30
N GLN A 204 13.99 5.80 -11.21
CA GLN A 204 15.38 5.48 -11.51
C GLN A 204 16.32 6.53 -10.92
N ALA A 205 17.39 6.09 -10.26
CA ALA A 205 18.39 6.98 -9.71
C ALA A 205 19.21 7.68 -10.81
N ILE A 206 19.52 8.96 -10.61
CA ILE A 206 20.38 9.77 -11.48
C ILE A 206 21.47 10.47 -10.68
N GLY A 207 22.66 10.56 -11.28
CA GLY A 207 23.81 11.22 -10.66
C GLY A 207 24.35 10.52 -9.42
N GLU A 208 25.17 11.25 -8.67
CA GLU A 208 25.82 10.77 -7.46
C GLU A 208 24.92 10.89 -6.23
N ARG A 209 25.36 10.23 -5.15
CA ARG A 209 24.76 10.35 -3.83
C ARG A 209 25.37 11.54 -3.11
N TYR A 210 24.56 12.30 -2.38
CA TYR A 210 25.00 13.47 -1.64
C TYR A 210 24.55 13.38 -0.19
N VAL A 211 25.45 13.76 0.72
CA VAL A 211 25.11 13.95 2.13
C VAL A 211 24.51 15.34 2.31
N VAL A 212 23.37 15.42 2.98
CA VAL A 212 22.75 16.67 3.41
C VAL A 212 23.63 17.28 4.50
N THR A 213 24.28 18.42 4.19
CA THR A 213 25.15 19.11 5.15
C THR A 213 24.48 20.30 5.82
N LYS A 214 23.36 20.77 5.27
CA LYS A 214 22.53 21.83 5.85
C LYS A 214 21.09 21.75 5.36
N VAL A 215 20.14 21.78 6.29
CA VAL A 215 18.70 21.69 5.98
C VAL A 215 17.88 22.50 6.99
N ASP A 216 16.77 23.08 6.52
CA ASP A 216 15.70 23.59 7.36
C ASP A 216 14.40 22.82 7.04
N ARG A 217 14.02 21.90 7.93
CA ARG A 217 12.86 21.00 7.77
C ARG A 217 12.91 20.20 6.45
N ASN A 218 12.15 20.62 5.44
CA ASN A 218 12.08 19.99 4.12
C ASN A 218 12.79 20.81 3.03
N VAL A 219 13.52 21.85 3.40
CA VAL A 219 14.30 22.71 2.51
C VAL A 219 15.78 22.42 2.67
N ILE A 220 16.33 21.67 1.72
CA ILE A 220 17.75 21.35 1.64
C ILE A 220 18.49 22.62 1.18
N GLN A 221 19.48 23.03 1.96
CA GLN A 221 20.29 24.23 1.69
C GLN A 221 21.68 23.86 1.18
N GLU A 222 22.25 22.73 1.62
CA GLU A 222 23.57 22.27 1.18
C GLU A 222 23.64 20.74 1.05
N LEU A 223 24.28 20.29 -0.03
CA LEU A 223 24.60 18.91 -0.36
C LEU A 223 26.11 18.76 -0.53
N GLY A 224 26.77 18.15 0.47
CA GLY A 224 28.22 18.07 0.55
C GLY A 224 28.88 19.45 0.49
N GLY A 225 28.31 20.44 1.20
CA GLY A 225 28.79 21.83 1.24
C GLY A 225 28.54 22.66 -0.02
N ILE A 226 27.79 22.14 -1.00
CA ILE A 226 27.44 22.84 -2.25
C ILE A 226 25.92 23.06 -2.32
N PRO A 227 25.43 24.20 -2.85
CA PRO A 227 24.00 24.41 -3.05
C PRO A 227 23.35 23.28 -3.87
N PRO A 228 22.20 22.75 -3.44
CA PRO A 228 21.60 21.57 -4.07
C PRO A 228 21.15 21.82 -5.51
N LEU A 229 20.74 23.04 -5.86
CA LEU A 229 20.39 23.38 -7.25
C LEU A 229 21.59 23.23 -8.19
N GLU A 230 22.80 23.58 -7.75
CA GLU A 230 24.03 23.41 -8.53
C GLU A 230 24.35 21.92 -8.74
N ARG A 231 24.17 21.09 -7.70
CA ARG A 231 24.31 19.62 -7.80
C ARG A 231 23.29 19.03 -8.77
N LEU A 232 22.05 19.48 -8.71
CA LEU A 232 20.98 19.04 -9.61
C LEU A 232 21.29 19.42 -11.06
N GLU A 233 21.65 20.67 -11.32
CA GLU A 233 22.02 21.12 -12.67
C GLU A 233 23.21 20.34 -13.25
N THR A 234 24.23 20.09 -12.42
CA THR A 234 25.39 19.29 -12.82
C THR A 234 24.97 17.86 -13.16
N THR A 235 24.10 17.27 -12.35
CA THR A 235 23.55 15.93 -12.58
C THR A 235 22.79 15.88 -13.90
N LEU A 236 21.88 16.84 -14.14
CA LEU A 236 21.08 16.90 -15.36
C LEU A 236 21.93 17.09 -16.62
N LYS A 237 22.95 17.94 -16.58
CA LYS A 237 23.86 18.18 -17.72
C LYS A 237 24.68 16.94 -18.09
N ALA A 238 24.87 16.01 -17.16
CA ALA A 238 25.60 14.76 -17.40
C ALA A 238 24.72 13.64 -17.97
N LEU A 239 23.39 13.80 -17.97
CA LEU A 239 22.45 12.84 -18.55
C LEU A 239 22.43 12.92 -20.07
N ASP A 240 22.05 11.82 -20.72
CA ASP A 240 21.73 11.82 -22.14
C ASP A 240 20.44 12.61 -22.45
N GLU A 241 20.18 12.90 -23.73
CA GLU A 241 19.02 13.69 -24.14
C GLU A 241 17.68 13.08 -23.71
N HIS A 242 17.58 11.75 -23.66
CA HIS A 242 16.35 11.07 -23.29
C HIS A 242 16.08 11.25 -21.79
N ALA A 243 17.07 10.97 -20.94
CA ALA A 243 16.95 11.13 -19.50
C ALA A 243 16.77 12.60 -19.09
N GLN A 244 17.34 13.56 -19.82
CA GLN A 244 17.06 14.99 -19.63
C GLN A 244 15.59 15.35 -19.90
N GLN A 245 15.00 14.79 -20.96
CA GLN A 245 13.57 15.00 -21.27
C GLN A 245 12.66 14.41 -20.19
N GLN A 246 12.97 13.19 -19.71
CA GLN A 246 12.21 12.57 -18.62
C GLN A 246 12.30 13.40 -17.32
N ALA A 247 13.50 13.91 -17.01
CA ALA A 247 13.72 14.72 -15.83
C ALA A 247 12.92 16.04 -15.82
N ALA A 248 12.54 16.58 -16.99
CA ALA A 248 11.79 17.84 -17.07
C ALA A 248 10.46 17.83 -16.29
N HIS A 249 9.84 16.66 -16.15
CA HIS A 249 8.57 16.48 -15.46
C HIS A 249 8.58 15.37 -14.40
N GLY A 250 9.66 14.59 -14.33
CA GLY A 250 9.76 13.41 -13.47
C GLY A 250 10.74 13.54 -12.30
N LEU A 251 11.30 14.72 -12.01
CA LEU A 251 12.32 14.85 -10.96
C LEU A 251 11.80 14.51 -9.56
N GLN A 252 12.52 13.63 -8.88
CA GLN A 252 12.27 13.17 -7.52
C GLN A 252 13.58 13.17 -6.72
N VAL A 253 13.46 13.01 -5.40
CA VAL A 253 14.57 12.80 -4.48
C VAL A 253 14.35 11.50 -3.74
N GLY A 254 15.33 10.60 -3.80
CA GLY A 254 15.40 9.42 -2.94
C GLY A 254 16.17 9.75 -1.68
N ILE A 255 15.58 9.50 -0.52
CA ILE A 255 16.20 9.65 0.81
C ILE A 255 16.61 8.27 1.29
N ALA A 256 17.88 8.07 1.65
CA ALA A 256 18.36 6.78 2.12
C ALA A 256 17.63 6.39 3.42
N ILE A 257 17.12 5.16 3.47
CA ILE A 257 16.33 4.68 4.60
C ILE A 257 17.22 4.18 5.74
N ASP A 258 18.36 3.58 5.39
CA ASP A 258 19.35 3.04 6.34
C ASP A 258 20.77 3.47 5.92
N GLU A 259 21.28 4.51 6.58
CA GLU A 259 22.63 5.07 6.35
C GLU A 259 23.75 4.09 6.66
N HIS A 260 23.48 3.01 7.40
CA HIS A 260 24.50 2.05 7.82
C HIS A 260 24.79 0.99 6.78
N ARG A 261 24.09 1.00 5.64
CA ARG A 261 24.32 0.04 4.57
C ARG A 261 25.60 0.34 3.79
N PRO A 262 26.42 -0.68 3.48
CA PRO A 262 27.63 -0.50 2.70
C PRO A 262 27.35 -0.19 1.22
N GLU A 263 26.22 -0.67 0.70
CA GLU A 263 25.78 -0.44 -0.67
C GLU A 263 24.27 -0.14 -0.68
N PHE A 264 23.87 0.88 -1.44
CA PHE A 264 22.46 1.19 -1.68
C PHE A 264 22.04 0.68 -3.06
N GLY A 265 20.93 -0.05 -3.11
CA GLY A 265 20.27 -0.49 -4.33
C GLY A 265 18.84 0.06 -4.45
N GLN A 266 18.13 -0.41 -5.47
CA GLN A 266 16.73 -0.10 -5.68
C GLN A 266 15.87 -0.65 -4.53
N GLY A 267 15.05 0.21 -3.92
CA GLY A 267 14.29 -0.08 -2.69
C GLY A 267 14.95 0.35 -1.38
N ASP A 268 16.19 0.89 -1.42
CA ASP A 268 16.87 1.42 -0.22
C ASP A 268 16.65 2.93 -0.01
N PHE A 269 15.94 3.55 -0.95
CA PHE A 269 15.57 4.96 -0.91
C PHE A 269 14.05 5.11 -0.77
N LEU A 270 13.65 6.07 0.02
CA LEU A 270 12.29 6.59 0.09
C LEU A 270 12.16 7.75 -0.89
N ILE A 271 11.30 7.59 -1.90
CA ILE A 271 11.15 8.55 -2.99
C ILE A 271 10.17 9.65 -2.61
N ARG A 272 10.55 10.90 -2.87
CA ARG A 272 9.78 12.11 -2.59
C ARG A 272 9.82 13.11 -3.73
N GLY A 273 8.68 13.76 -3.92
CA GLY A 273 8.53 14.86 -4.88
C GLY A 273 9.42 16.04 -4.56
N LEU A 274 10.00 16.63 -5.60
CA LEU A 274 10.61 17.95 -5.52
C LEU A 274 9.49 19.00 -5.62
N LEU A 275 9.30 19.79 -4.56
CA LEU A 275 8.24 20.80 -4.46
C LEU A 275 8.63 22.11 -5.16
N GLY A 276 9.93 22.43 -5.15
CA GLY A 276 10.43 23.64 -5.79
C GLY A 276 11.90 23.88 -5.56
N ALA A 277 12.43 24.88 -6.25
CA ALA A 277 13.80 25.34 -6.13
C ALA A 277 13.81 26.86 -5.97
N ASP A 278 14.62 27.36 -5.04
CA ASP A 278 14.92 28.78 -4.95
C ASP A 278 16.20 29.09 -5.72
N ARG A 279 16.08 29.84 -6.81
CA ARG A 279 17.22 30.22 -7.67
C ARG A 279 18.16 31.22 -7.01
N GLN A 280 17.71 31.98 -6.01
CA GLN A 280 18.55 32.97 -5.35
C GLN A 280 19.47 32.32 -4.33
N SER A 281 18.92 31.45 -3.47
CA SER A 281 19.73 30.72 -2.47
C SER A 281 20.33 29.43 -3.01
N GLY A 282 19.79 28.85 -4.08
CA GLY A 282 20.16 27.54 -4.60
C GLY A 282 19.54 26.37 -3.82
N SER A 283 18.60 26.63 -2.91
CA SER A 283 17.95 25.62 -2.06
C SER A 283 16.88 24.81 -2.82
N LEU A 284 16.64 23.57 -2.38
CA LEU A 284 15.58 22.70 -2.92
C LEU A 284 14.59 22.30 -1.81
N ALA A 285 13.30 22.42 -2.09
CA ALA A 285 12.23 21.95 -1.21
C ALA A 285 11.72 20.59 -1.69
N ILE A 286 11.53 19.65 -0.75
CA ILE A 286 11.03 18.28 -1.02
C ILE A 286 9.77 17.97 -0.21
N ALA A 287 9.03 16.94 -0.63
CA ALA A 287 7.75 16.53 -0.05
C ALA A 287 7.87 15.69 1.24
N ASP A 288 8.99 15.80 1.97
CA ASP A 288 9.20 15.16 3.27
C ASP A 288 10.31 15.87 4.05
N PHE A 289 10.47 15.55 5.33
CA PHE A 289 11.58 16.05 6.13
C PHE A 289 12.84 15.23 5.91
N VAL A 290 13.98 15.92 6.00
CA VAL A 290 15.30 15.31 5.97
C VAL A 290 16.18 15.98 7.03
N GLN A 291 17.17 15.25 7.53
CA GLN A 291 18.08 15.67 8.59
C GLN A 291 19.50 15.82 8.05
N GLU A 292 20.28 16.69 8.68
CA GLU A 292 21.71 16.77 8.42
C GLU A 292 22.37 15.41 8.67
N GLY A 293 23.27 15.02 7.77
CA GLY A 293 23.94 13.72 7.78
C GLY A 293 23.22 12.64 6.97
N GLN A 294 21.95 12.83 6.58
CA GLN A 294 21.28 11.87 5.70
C GLN A 294 21.81 11.93 4.27
N THR A 295 21.80 10.78 3.60
CA THR A 295 22.16 10.62 2.20
C THR A 295 20.92 10.75 1.33
N ILE A 296 21.03 11.54 0.27
CA ILE A 296 20.02 11.62 -0.78
C ILE A 296 20.62 11.33 -2.15
N GLN A 297 19.77 10.97 -3.11
CA GLN A 297 20.12 10.86 -4.51
C GLN A 297 18.97 11.36 -5.37
N PHE A 298 19.28 12.08 -6.45
CA PHE A 298 18.25 12.52 -7.40
C PHE A 298 17.70 11.31 -8.15
N HIS A 299 16.42 11.35 -8.47
CA HIS A 299 15.74 10.28 -9.20
C HIS A 299 14.86 10.89 -10.28
N VAL A 300 14.55 10.10 -11.31
CA VAL A 300 13.59 10.43 -12.35
C VAL A 300 12.49 9.38 -12.35
N ARG A 301 11.26 9.87 -12.44
CA ARG A 301 10.07 9.07 -12.64
C ARG A 301 9.70 9.10 -14.13
N ASP A 302 9.64 7.93 -14.73
CA ASP A 302 9.06 7.72 -16.05
C ASP A 302 8.42 6.31 -16.14
N ALA A 303 7.70 6.07 -17.23
CA ALA A 303 6.97 4.83 -17.44
C ALA A 303 7.88 3.60 -17.48
N HIS A 304 9.03 3.71 -18.13
CA HIS A 304 9.99 2.62 -18.25
C HIS A 304 10.62 2.29 -16.89
N ALA A 305 11.10 3.30 -16.16
CA ALA A 305 11.62 3.13 -14.80
C ALA A 305 10.57 2.51 -13.87
N ALA A 306 9.31 2.91 -14.00
CA ALA A 306 8.20 2.33 -13.24
C ALA A 306 7.91 0.86 -13.58
N SER A 307 7.97 0.49 -14.86
CA SER A 307 7.84 -0.90 -15.30
C SER A 307 9.02 -1.74 -14.81
N GLU A 308 10.26 -1.29 -14.98
CA GLU A 308 11.46 -2.02 -14.56
C GLU A 308 11.51 -2.24 -13.05
N ASP A 309 11.22 -1.21 -12.26
CA ASP A 309 11.11 -1.31 -10.80
C ASP A 309 10.10 -2.37 -10.39
N PHE A 310 8.93 -2.35 -11.03
CA PHE A 310 7.87 -3.27 -10.70
C PHE A 310 8.23 -4.72 -11.07
N HIS A 311 8.79 -4.93 -12.27
CA HIS A 311 9.29 -6.24 -12.70
C HIS A 311 10.38 -6.78 -11.77
N LEU A 312 11.34 -5.94 -11.36
CA LEU A 312 12.43 -6.34 -10.48
C LEU A 312 11.91 -6.79 -9.11
N LEU A 313 10.99 -6.02 -8.52
CA LEU A 313 10.43 -6.32 -7.20
C LEU A 313 9.61 -7.61 -7.21
N LEU A 314 8.76 -7.82 -8.22
CA LEU A 314 8.00 -9.06 -8.38
C LEU A 314 8.91 -10.26 -8.66
N SER A 315 9.95 -10.08 -9.49
CA SER A 315 10.94 -11.13 -9.76
C SER A 315 11.67 -11.53 -8.48
N LYS A 316 12.06 -10.56 -7.65
CA LYS A 316 12.71 -10.80 -6.36
C LYS A 316 11.79 -11.57 -5.41
N GLU A 317 10.52 -11.19 -5.32
CA GLU A 317 9.52 -11.89 -4.52
C GLU A 317 9.37 -13.35 -4.99
N ARG A 318 9.25 -13.56 -6.31
CA ARG A 318 9.15 -14.90 -6.92
C ARG A 318 10.37 -15.77 -6.64
N VAL A 319 11.57 -15.21 -6.72
CA VAL A 319 12.83 -15.93 -6.45
C VAL A 319 13.00 -16.25 -4.98
N THR A 320 12.52 -15.38 -4.08
CA THR A 320 12.58 -15.61 -2.63
C THR A 320 11.61 -16.73 -2.21
N HIS A 321 10.52 -16.93 -2.96
CA HIS A 321 9.48 -17.92 -2.71
C HIS A 321 9.17 -18.79 -3.93
N PRO A 322 10.12 -19.61 -4.41
CA PRO A 322 9.97 -20.33 -5.67
C PRO A 322 8.85 -21.37 -5.64
N ASP A 323 8.63 -22.01 -4.48
CA ASP A 323 7.69 -23.11 -4.30
C ASP A 323 6.28 -22.65 -3.88
N SER A 324 6.06 -21.35 -3.71
CA SER A 324 4.77 -20.81 -3.30
C SER A 324 4.27 -19.78 -4.30
N LEU A 325 3.00 -19.90 -4.68
CA LEU A 325 2.31 -18.93 -5.50
C LEU A 325 1.25 -18.23 -4.65
N PRO A 326 1.11 -16.91 -4.79
CA PRO A 326 0.04 -16.20 -4.10
C PRO A 326 -1.32 -16.67 -4.62
N LYS A 327 -2.27 -16.82 -3.69
CA LYS A 327 -3.65 -17.26 -3.95
C LYS A 327 -4.60 -16.10 -4.28
N GLY A 328 -4.14 -14.87 -4.11
CA GLY A 328 -4.85 -13.64 -4.46
C GLY A 328 -3.98 -12.42 -4.16
N ALA A 329 -4.37 -11.26 -4.69
CA ALA A 329 -3.72 -10.01 -4.40
C ALA A 329 -4.70 -8.83 -4.30
N LEU A 330 -4.27 -7.82 -3.55
CA LEU A 330 -4.84 -6.48 -3.61
C LEU A 330 -3.79 -5.51 -4.16
N LEU A 331 -4.14 -4.73 -5.17
CA LEU A 331 -3.26 -3.80 -5.87
C LEU A 331 -3.78 -2.36 -5.77
N PHE A 332 -2.98 -1.46 -5.21
CA PHE A 332 -3.29 -0.04 -5.08
C PHE A 332 -2.28 0.75 -5.89
N SER A 333 -2.68 1.17 -7.09
CA SER A 333 -1.83 1.96 -7.99
C SER A 333 -2.18 3.44 -7.89
N CYS A 334 -1.20 4.33 -7.95
CA CYS A 334 -1.45 5.76 -7.99
C CYS A 334 -2.35 6.14 -9.18
N ASN A 335 -3.27 7.07 -8.99
CA ASN A 335 -4.09 7.64 -10.07
C ASN A 335 -3.27 8.43 -11.12
N GLY A 336 -1.99 8.73 -10.83
CA GLY A 336 -1.01 9.20 -11.79
C GLY A 336 -0.32 8.09 -12.60
N ARG A 337 -0.60 6.82 -12.27
CA ARG A 337 -0.32 5.62 -13.08
C ARG A 337 -1.59 5.27 -13.88
N GLY A 338 -1.45 4.38 -14.86
CA GLY A 338 -2.55 3.96 -15.75
C GLY A 338 -2.26 4.27 -17.21
N ARG A 339 -3.29 4.20 -18.06
CA ARG A 339 -3.14 4.22 -19.53
C ARG A 339 -2.41 5.46 -20.05
N ARG A 340 -2.64 6.63 -19.45
CA ARG A 340 -1.96 7.87 -19.86
C ARG A 340 -0.46 7.86 -19.56
N PHE A 341 -0.06 7.18 -18.49
CA PHE A 341 1.34 7.13 -18.07
C PHE A 341 2.12 6.03 -18.79
N PHE A 342 1.55 4.82 -18.91
CA PHE A 342 2.19 3.68 -19.56
C PHE A 342 1.92 3.57 -21.06
N GLU A 343 1.12 4.48 -21.63
CA GLU A 343 0.64 4.46 -23.02
C GLU A 343 -0.12 3.19 -23.42
N THR A 344 -0.41 2.32 -22.45
CA THR A 344 -1.07 1.03 -22.58
C THR A 344 -2.00 0.81 -21.39
N PRO A 345 -3.22 0.27 -21.59
CA PRO A 345 -4.11 -0.04 -20.48
C PRO A 345 -3.63 -1.28 -19.72
N HIS A 346 -4.08 -1.42 -18.47
CA HIS A 346 -3.93 -2.65 -17.67
C HIS A 346 -2.47 -3.02 -17.37
N HIS A 347 -1.56 -2.04 -17.37
CA HIS A 347 -0.13 -2.28 -17.28
C HIS A 347 0.26 -2.99 -15.98
N ASP A 348 -0.19 -2.47 -14.83
CA ASP A 348 0.25 -2.95 -13.53
C ASP A 348 -0.39 -4.31 -13.23
N VAL A 349 -1.70 -4.47 -13.49
CA VAL A 349 -2.39 -5.76 -13.28
C VAL A 349 -1.84 -6.85 -14.20
N SER A 350 -1.55 -6.53 -15.46
CA SER A 350 -0.96 -7.49 -16.42
C SER A 350 0.44 -7.90 -15.99
N THR A 351 1.26 -6.93 -15.58
CA THR A 351 2.62 -7.19 -15.08
C THR A 351 2.60 -8.11 -13.86
N LEU A 352 1.69 -7.86 -12.91
CA LEU A 352 1.52 -8.69 -11.72
C LEU A 352 1.16 -10.14 -12.09
N GLN A 353 0.18 -10.36 -12.96
CA GLN A 353 -0.21 -11.71 -13.38
C GLN A 353 0.91 -12.43 -14.15
N GLN A 354 1.65 -11.71 -15.00
CA GLN A 354 2.75 -12.29 -15.77
C GLN A 354 3.89 -12.80 -14.87
N GLN A 355 4.22 -12.05 -13.81
CA GLN A 355 5.34 -12.39 -12.91
C GLN A 355 4.93 -13.38 -11.81
N MET A 356 3.71 -13.24 -11.27
CA MET A 356 3.25 -13.99 -10.10
C MET A 356 2.20 -15.07 -10.42
N GLY A 357 1.83 -15.22 -11.70
CA GLY A 357 0.81 -16.17 -12.15
C GLY A 357 -0.61 -15.62 -12.09
N THR A 358 -1.54 -16.31 -12.75
CA THR A 358 -2.96 -15.94 -12.74
C THR A 358 -3.57 -16.19 -11.36
N MET A 359 -4.22 -15.17 -10.82
CA MET A 359 -4.75 -15.12 -9.46
C MET A 359 -5.88 -14.09 -9.35
N PRO A 360 -6.78 -14.21 -8.36
CA PRO A 360 -7.74 -13.16 -8.04
C PRO A 360 -7.06 -11.85 -7.62
N ILE A 361 -7.18 -10.80 -8.42
CA ILE A 361 -6.65 -9.46 -8.13
C ILE A 361 -7.79 -8.47 -8.04
N ALA A 362 -7.80 -7.64 -6.99
CA ALA A 362 -8.69 -6.49 -6.90
C ALA A 362 -7.95 -5.26 -6.38
N GLY A 363 -8.55 -4.10 -6.51
CA GLY A 363 -7.97 -2.87 -6.00
C GLY A 363 -8.56 -1.63 -6.64
N PHE A 364 -7.82 -0.52 -6.53
CA PHE A 364 -8.26 0.76 -7.07
C PHE A 364 -7.08 1.69 -7.36
N PHE A 365 -7.36 2.72 -8.15
CA PHE A 365 -6.42 3.81 -8.39
C PHE A 365 -6.46 4.79 -7.21
N ALA A 366 -5.44 4.82 -6.37
CA ALA A 366 -5.39 5.60 -5.15
C ALA A 366 -4.89 7.05 -5.38
N GLY A 367 -5.31 7.97 -4.51
CA GLY A 367 -4.77 9.33 -4.45
C GLY A 367 -3.43 9.44 -3.71
N GLY A 368 -2.98 8.32 -3.15
CA GLY A 368 -1.73 8.10 -2.45
C GLY A 368 -1.73 6.68 -1.90
N GLU A 369 -0.59 6.01 -1.93
CA GLU A 369 -0.48 4.59 -1.60
C GLU A 369 0.07 4.45 -0.19
N ILE A 370 -0.55 3.59 0.63
CA ILE A 370 0.01 3.23 1.93
C ILE A 370 0.75 1.91 1.74
N GLY A 371 2.01 1.85 2.18
CA GLY A 371 2.79 0.63 2.07
C GLY A 371 4.10 0.67 2.87
N PRO A 372 4.61 -0.48 3.32
CA PRO A 372 5.86 -0.53 4.05
C PRO A 372 7.06 -0.51 3.10
N VAL A 373 8.10 0.24 3.47
CA VAL A 373 9.44 0.14 2.88
C VAL A 373 10.44 -0.03 4.00
N SER A 374 11.31 -1.05 3.91
CA SER A 374 12.31 -1.37 4.94
C SER A 374 11.74 -1.47 6.36
N GLY A 375 10.55 -2.08 6.49
CA GLY A 375 9.90 -2.35 7.79
C GLY A 375 9.17 -1.16 8.42
N LYS A 376 9.11 -0.01 7.75
CA LYS A 376 8.33 1.17 8.19
C LYS A 376 7.24 1.49 7.21
N ASN A 377 6.09 1.92 7.72
CA ASN A 377 4.92 2.28 6.92
C ASN A 377 5.02 3.73 6.47
N PHE A 378 4.73 4.00 5.20
CA PHE A 378 4.73 5.34 4.64
C PHE A 378 3.50 5.56 3.77
N LEU A 379 3.15 6.84 3.62
CA LEU A 379 2.40 7.31 2.47
C LEU A 379 3.38 7.54 1.32
N HIS A 380 3.00 7.05 0.15
CA HIS A 380 3.72 7.19 -1.10
C HIS A 380 2.86 7.95 -2.10
N GLY A 381 3.53 8.61 -3.04
CA GLY A 381 2.93 9.08 -4.27
C GLY A 381 3.56 8.35 -5.45
N TYR A 382 2.87 8.35 -6.58
CA TYR A 382 3.38 7.81 -7.85
C TYR A 382 3.75 6.32 -7.82
N THR A 383 3.26 5.59 -6.82
CA THR A 383 3.71 4.24 -6.47
C THR A 383 2.63 3.22 -6.86
N ALA A 384 3.02 1.95 -6.93
CA ALA A 384 2.10 0.83 -6.85
C ALA A 384 2.41 0.03 -5.57
N SER A 385 1.43 -0.13 -4.69
CA SER A 385 1.54 -0.95 -3.50
C SER A 385 0.62 -2.16 -3.63
N MET A 386 1.08 -3.35 -3.22
CA MET A 386 0.24 -4.55 -3.27
C MET A 386 0.45 -5.48 -2.10
N ALA A 387 -0.63 -6.17 -1.74
CA ALA A 387 -0.63 -7.27 -0.80
C ALA A 387 -0.81 -8.58 -1.58
N LEU A 388 0.11 -9.51 -1.39
CA LEU A 388 0.08 -10.86 -1.94
C LEU A 388 -0.32 -11.81 -0.81
N PHE A 389 -1.39 -12.57 -1.01
CA PHE A 389 -1.92 -13.49 -0.01
C PHE A 389 -1.46 -14.91 -0.33
N TYR A 390 -0.68 -15.50 0.57
CA TYR A 390 -0.18 -16.86 0.49
C TYR A 390 -0.84 -17.75 1.54
N GLU A 391 -0.92 -19.04 1.24
CA GLU A 391 -1.35 -20.02 2.23
C GLU A 391 -0.29 -20.12 3.33
N GLU A 392 -0.70 -19.92 4.59
CA GLU A 392 0.23 -20.02 5.71
C GLU A 392 0.69 -21.47 5.86
N VAL A 393 2.00 -21.70 5.77
CA VAL A 393 2.56 -23.02 6.05
C VAL A 393 2.65 -23.19 7.57
N PRO A 394 2.00 -24.21 8.16
CA PRO A 394 2.06 -24.43 9.61
C PRO A 394 3.51 -24.57 10.06
N ARG A 395 3.99 -23.67 10.93
CA ARG A 395 5.32 -23.86 11.55
C ARG A 395 5.23 -25.10 12.45
N PRO A 396 6.18 -26.04 12.39
CA PRO A 396 6.19 -27.14 13.33
C PRO A 396 6.27 -26.57 14.76
N SER A 397 5.27 -26.91 15.58
CA SER A 397 5.22 -26.48 16.97
C SER A 397 6.53 -26.85 17.66
N LYS A 398 7.22 -25.89 18.28
CA LYS A 398 8.29 -26.17 19.26
C LYS A 398 7.66 -26.83 20.49
N MET A 399 7.24 -28.08 20.37
CA MET A 399 6.77 -28.90 21.47
C MET A 399 7.47 -30.24 21.33
N GLY A 400 8.63 -30.36 21.98
CA GLY A 400 9.47 -31.55 21.91
C GLY A 400 10.99 -31.35 21.98
N MET A 401 11.51 -30.28 22.60
CA MET A 401 12.80 -30.41 23.27
C MET A 401 12.53 -30.49 24.76
N ALA A 402 12.26 -31.71 25.24
CA ALA A 402 12.40 -32.00 26.65
C ALA A 402 13.84 -31.63 27.04
N SER A 403 13.96 -30.71 27.99
CA SER A 403 15.20 -30.41 28.67
C SER A 403 15.64 -31.66 29.42
N ASP A 404 16.57 -32.42 28.84
CA ASP A 404 17.36 -33.38 29.59
C ASP A 404 18.20 -32.60 30.60
N THR A 405 17.61 -32.41 31.77
CA THR A 405 18.28 -31.91 32.95
C THR A 405 19.24 -32.99 33.42
N PHE A 406 20.52 -32.83 33.06
CA PHE A 406 21.61 -33.56 33.68
C PHE A 406 21.60 -33.27 35.19
N HIS A 407 21.00 -34.17 35.96
CA HIS A 407 21.18 -34.23 37.41
C HIS A 407 22.63 -34.66 37.70
N THR A 408 23.49 -33.69 38.00
CA THR A 408 24.77 -33.96 38.67
C THR A 408 24.51 -34.05 40.16
N SER A 409 24.42 -35.28 40.67
CA SER A 409 24.48 -35.58 42.10
C SER A 409 25.87 -35.23 42.63
N LYS A 410 25.97 -34.09 43.32
CA LYS A 410 27.06 -33.82 44.27
C LYS A 410 26.79 -34.63 45.54
N GLU A 411 27.42 -35.79 45.66
CA GLU A 411 27.67 -36.40 46.97
C GLU A 411 28.79 -35.61 47.66
N ARG A 412 28.48 -35.07 48.85
CA ARG A 412 29.45 -34.70 49.88
C ARG A 412 29.08 -35.47 51.14
N GLY A 413 30.06 -36.21 51.68
CA GLY A 413 30.20 -36.45 53.12
C GLY A 413 30.09 -37.90 53.57
N SER A 414 31.21 -38.60 53.64
CA SER A 414 31.91 -38.91 54.92
C SER A 414 33.33 -39.35 54.66
#